data_AF-A0AA40G948-F1
#
_entry.id   AF-A0AA40G948-F1
#
_cell.length_a   1.000
_cell.length_b   1.000
_cell.length_c   1.000
_cell.angle_alpha   90.00
_cell.angle_beta   90.00
_cell.angle_gamma   90.00
#
_symmetry.space_group_name_H-M   'P 1'
#
loop_
_entity.id
_entity.type
_entity.pdbx_description
1 polymer ?
#
loop_
_entity_poly.entity_id
_entity_poly.type
_entity_poly.pdbx_seq_one_letter_code
_entity_poly.pdbx_strand_id
1 'polypeptide(L)'
;MVSSVQVLQQAGSVERLGRFLWSLPACTRLHRHESVLKAKAIVAFHRGHFKELYRILESHTFSPHNHQKLQALWLKAHYIEAERLRGRPLGAVGKYRVRRKFPLPRTIWDGEETSYCFKEKSRSVLRDWYATNPYPSPREKRELAESTGLTTTQVSNWFKNRRQRDRAAEH
;
A
#
# COMPACT_ATOMS: atom_id res chain seq x y z
N MET A 1 8.46 18.94 -17.55
CA MET A 1 7.56 18.84 -18.72
C MET A 1 7.60 17.49 -19.45
N VAL A 2 8.37 16.49 -19.01
CA VAL A 2 8.45 15.17 -19.69
C VAL A 2 7.37 14.17 -19.23
N SER A 3 6.65 14.44 -18.13
CA SER A 3 5.60 13.54 -17.63
C SER A 3 4.28 13.63 -18.40
N SER A 4 3.98 14.75 -19.05
CA SER A 4 2.68 14.96 -19.70
C SER A 4 2.53 14.17 -21.00
N VAL A 5 3.61 14.03 -21.79
CA VAL A 5 3.56 13.36 -23.11
C VAL A 5 3.39 11.85 -22.96
N GLN A 6 4.08 11.21 -22.00
CA GLN A 6 3.91 9.79 -21.70
C GLN A 6 2.52 9.50 -21.12
N VAL A 7 1.97 10.41 -20.30
CA VAL A 7 0.60 10.28 -19.78
C VAL A 7 -0.44 10.43 -20.88
N LEU A 8 -0.26 11.35 -21.84
CA LEU A 8 -1.16 11.52 -22.99
C LEU A 8 -1.09 10.34 -23.97
N GLN A 9 0.10 9.80 -24.26
CA GLN A 9 0.26 8.58 -25.07
C GLN A 9 -0.41 7.36 -24.39
N GLN A 10 -0.26 7.23 -23.07
CA GLN A 10 -0.96 6.20 -22.29
C GLN A 10 -2.48 6.44 -22.27
N ALA A 11 -2.95 7.67 -22.11
CA ALA A 11 -4.37 8.01 -22.13
C ALA A 11 -5.03 7.69 -23.49
N GLY A 12 -4.34 8.00 -24.60
CA GLY A 12 -4.82 7.65 -25.95
C GLY A 12 -4.91 6.13 -26.18
N SER A 13 -4.01 5.35 -25.59
CA SER A 13 -4.07 3.89 -25.60
C SER A 13 -5.24 3.36 -24.76
N VAL A 14 -5.50 3.96 -23.60
CA VAL A 14 -6.57 3.54 -22.69
C VAL A 14 -7.96 3.90 -23.22
N GLU A 15 -8.14 5.02 -23.91
CA GLU A 15 -9.42 5.32 -24.56
C GLU A 15 -9.75 4.36 -25.71
N ARG A 16 -8.74 3.95 -26.49
CA ARG A 16 -8.89 2.88 -27.49
C ARG A 16 -9.29 1.57 -26.83
N LEU A 17 -8.65 1.22 -25.71
CA LEU A 17 -9.00 0.04 -24.92
C LEU A 17 -10.44 0.12 -24.39
N GLY A 18 -10.87 1.28 -23.92
CA GLY A 18 -12.24 1.52 -23.47
C GLY A 18 -13.27 1.28 -24.57
N ARG A 19 -13.02 1.76 -25.80
CA ARG A 19 -13.89 1.51 -26.95
C ARG A 19 -13.91 0.02 -27.34
N PHE A 20 -12.75 -0.62 -27.35
CA PHE A 20 -12.66 -2.06 -27.64
C PHE A 20 -13.47 -2.90 -26.65
N LEU A 21 -13.39 -2.58 -25.35
CA LEU A 21 -14.17 -3.26 -24.32
C LEU A 21 -15.68 -3.09 -24.49
N TRP A 22 -16.11 -1.94 -25.02
CA TRP A 22 -17.51 -1.66 -25.36
C TRP A 22 -17.98 -2.43 -26.61
N SER A 23 -17.10 -2.67 -27.57
CA SER A 23 -17.42 -3.45 -28.78
C SER A 23 -17.40 -4.97 -28.56
N LEU A 24 -17.05 -5.45 -27.36
CA LEU A 24 -17.06 -6.88 -27.08
C LEU A 24 -18.50 -7.42 -27.11
N PRO A 25 -18.73 -8.61 -27.69
CA PRO A 25 -20.04 -9.25 -27.68
C PRO A 25 -20.49 -9.50 -26.24
N ALA A 26 -21.80 -9.49 -25.99
CA ALA A 26 -22.44 -9.66 -24.68
C ALA A 26 -22.32 -11.07 -24.08
N CYS A 27 -21.23 -11.77 -24.37
CA CYS A 27 -20.93 -13.10 -23.85
C CYS A 27 -20.41 -13.00 -22.41
N THR A 28 -21.17 -13.55 -21.47
CA THR A 28 -20.86 -13.55 -20.02
C THR A 28 -19.51 -14.19 -19.71
N ARG A 29 -19.12 -15.24 -20.43
CA ARG A 29 -17.83 -15.94 -20.24
C ARG A 29 -16.65 -15.05 -20.62
N LEU A 30 -16.76 -14.29 -21.71
CA LEU A 30 -15.71 -13.38 -22.16
C LEU A 30 -15.49 -12.25 -21.15
N HIS A 31 -16.57 -11.69 -20.60
CA HIS A 31 -16.49 -10.61 -19.64
C HIS A 31 -15.96 -11.02 -18.25
N ARG A 32 -15.94 -12.32 -17.96
CA ARG A 32 -15.33 -12.90 -16.75
C ARG A 32 -13.86 -13.30 -16.94
N HIS A 33 -13.35 -13.24 -18.18
CA HIS A 33 -11.95 -13.58 -18.44
C HIS A 33 -11.03 -12.55 -17.79
N GLU A 34 -9.95 -13.05 -17.16
CA GLU A 34 -9.07 -12.24 -16.32
C GLU A 34 -8.45 -11.04 -17.07
N SER A 35 -8.07 -11.25 -18.34
CA SER A 35 -7.52 -10.17 -19.19
C SER A 35 -8.53 -9.05 -19.44
N VAL A 36 -9.81 -9.38 -19.61
CA VAL A 36 -10.90 -8.41 -19.82
C VAL A 36 -11.21 -7.67 -18.53
N LEU A 37 -11.24 -8.37 -17.39
CA LEU A 37 -11.43 -7.75 -16.08
C LEU A 37 -10.28 -6.80 -15.73
N LYS A 38 -9.03 -7.20 -15.98
CA LYS A 38 -7.84 -6.35 -15.83
C LYS A 38 -7.93 -5.11 -16.71
N ALA A 39 -8.32 -5.26 -17.98
CA ALA A 39 -8.51 -4.14 -18.89
C ALA A 39 -9.61 -3.18 -18.41
N LYS A 40 -10.75 -3.71 -17.95
CA LYS A 40 -11.84 -2.93 -17.35
C LYS A 40 -11.37 -2.16 -16.11
N ALA A 41 -10.59 -2.79 -15.23
CA ALA A 41 -10.01 -2.15 -14.05
C ALA A 41 -9.07 -0.99 -14.44
N ILE A 42 -8.21 -1.18 -15.45
CA ILE A 42 -7.32 -0.12 -15.96
C ILE A 42 -8.13 1.06 -16.51
N VAL A 43 -9.16 0.80 -17.32
CA VAL A 43 -10.02 1.84 -17.89
C VAL A 43 -10.79 2.58 -16.78
N ALA A 44 -11.35 1.85 -15.81
CA ALA A 44 -12.05 2.45 -14.68
C ALA A 44 -11.13 3.38 -13.87
N PHE A 45 -9.89 2.96 -13.61
CA PHE A 45 -8.88 3.77 -12.94
C PHE A 45 -8.58 5.08 -13.70
N HIS A 46 -8.32 4.99 -15.01
CA HIS A 46 -7.98 6.16 -15.83
C HIS A 46 -9.13 7.17 -15.97
N ARG A 47 -10.38 6.69 -15.95
CA ARG A 47 -11.58 7.54 -15.97
C ARG A 47 -11.95 8.12 -14.59
N GLY A 48 -11.21 7.76 -13.54
CA GLY A 48 -11.50 8.19 -12.16
C GLY A 48 -12.72 7.49 -11.56
N HIS A 49 -13.22 6.41 -12.17
CA HIS A 49 -14.33 5.60 -11.68
C HIS A 49 -13.86 4.60 -10.63
N PHE A 50 -13.35 5.09 -9.50
CA PHE A 50 -12.70 4.25 -8.49
C PHE A 50 -13.63 3.23 -7.83
N LYS A 51 -14.91 3.55 -7.65
CA LYS A 51 -15.90 2.58 -7.13
C LYS A 51 -16.00 1.33 -8.01
N GLU A 52 -15.99 1.49 -9.33
CA GLU A 52 -16.04 0.36 -10.26
C GLU A 52 -14.72 -0.42 -10.26
N LEU A 53 -13.58 0.27 -10.17
CA LEU A 53 -12.29 -0.37 -9.97
C LEU A 53 -12.31 -1.27 -8.72
N TYR A 54 -12.74 -0.75 -7.57
CA TYR A 54 -12.80 -1.53 -6.32
C TYR A 54 -13.70 -2.75 -6.47
N ARG A 55 -14.91 -2.55 -7.02
CA ARG A 55 -15.85 -3.65 -7.28
C ARG A 55 -15.23 -4.76 -8.13
N ILE A 56 -14.53 -4.43 -9.21
CA ILE A 56 -13.86 -5.43 -10.06
C ILE A 56 -12.79 -6.18 -9.27
N LEU A 57 -11.94 -5.44 -8.55
CA LEU A 57 -10.83 -6.02 -7.82
C LEU A 57 -11.28 -6.89 -6.64
N GLU A 58 -12.38 -6.56 -5.97
CA GLU A 58 -12.90 -7.33 -4.83
C GLU A 58 -13.74 -8.54 -5.22
N SER A 59 -14.35 -8.54 -6.40
CA SER A 59 -15.32 -9.58 -6.81
C SER A 59 -14.74 -10.74 -7.59
N HIS A 60 -13.53 -10.62 -8.15
CA HIS A 60 -12.92 -11.63 -9.01
C HIS A 60 -11.51 -11.95 -8.55
N THR A 61 -11.16 -13.22 -8.46
CA THR A 61 -9.79 -13.67 -8.17
C THR A 61 -8.91 -13.50 -9.39
N PHE A 62 -7.71 -12.96 -9.18
CA PHE A 62 -6.69 -12.80 -10.22
C PHE A 62 -5.52 -13.74 -9.96
N SER A 63 -4.85 -14.12 -11.04
CA SER A 63 -3.60 -14.87 -11.02
C SER A 63 -2.44 -14.02 -10.50
N PRO A 64 -1.44 -14.60 -9.81
CA PRO A 64 -0.32 -13.87 -9.20
C PRO A 64 0.43 -12.92 -10.13
N HIS A 65 0.59 -13.27 -11.41
CA HIS A 65 1.26 -12.43 -12.40
C HIS A 65 0.55 -11.09 -12.65
N ASN A 66 -0.74 -10.97 -12.31
CA ASN A 66 -1.50 -9.73 -12.41
C ASN A 66 -1.53 -8.93 -11.11
N HIS A 67 -1.24 -9.55 -9.97
CA HIS A 67 -1.37 -8.93 -8.64
C HIS A 67 -0.62 -7.62 -8.54
N GLN A 68 0.67 -7.59 -8.87
CA GLN A 68 1.50 -6.38 -8.74
C GLN A 68 0.88 -5.15 -9.43
N LYS A 69 0.34 -5.34 -10.63
CA LYS A 69 -0.29 -4.24 -11.39
C LYS A 69 -1.60 -3.80 -10.75
N LEU A 70 -2.43 -4.74 -10.31
CA LEU A 70 -3.75 -4.46 -9.73
C LEU A 70 -3.64 -3.85 -8.33
N GLN A 71 -2.71 -4.34 -7.52
CA GLN A 71 -2.34 -3.77 -6.22
C GLN A 71 -1.88 -2.31 -6.38
N ALA A 72 -1.07 -2.02 -7.42
CA ALA A 72 -0.66 -0.65 -7.70
C ALA A 72 -1.85 0.27 -8.05
N LEU A 73 -2.83 -0.22 -8.83
CA LEU A 73 -4.05 0.53 -9.14
C LEU A 73 -4.89 0.79 -7.89
N TRP A 74 -5.12 -0.24 -7.07
CA TRP A 74 -5.85 -0.15 -5.80
C TRP A 74 -5.26 0.93 -4.89
N LEU A 75 -3.95 0.82 -4.62
CA LEU A 75 -3.25 1.74 -3.74
C LEU A 75 -3.25 3.17 -4.30
N LYS A 76 -2.99 3.33 -5.60
CA LYS A 76 -2.95 4.65 -6.23
C LYS A 76 -4.33 5.32 -6.23
N ALA A 77 -5.41 4.57 -6.45
CA ALA A 77 -6.78 5.08 -6.42
C ALA A 77 -7.13 5.63 -5.03
N HIS A 78 -6.89 4.84 -3.97
CA HIS A 78 -7.12 5.29 -2.60
C HIS A 78 -6.21 6.46 -2.19
N TYR A 79 -4.96 6.52 -2.67
CA TYR A 79 -4.12 7.70 -2.45
C TYR A 79 -4.71 8.94 -3.11
N ILE A 80 -5.16 8.86 -4.37
CA ILE A 80 -5.77 9.99 -5.09
C ILE A 80 -7.02 10.48 -4.36
N GLU A 81 -7.91 9.58 -3.94
CA GLU A 81 -9.11 9.97 -3.18
C GLU A 81 -8.75 10.65 -1.85
N ALA A 82 -7.78 10.10 -1.12
CA ALA A 82 -7.33 10.68 0.14
C ALA A 82 -6.60 12.04 -0.05
N GLU A 83 -5.86 12.22 -1.13
CA GLU A 83 -5.24 13.51 -1.49
C GLU A 83 -6.30 14.55 -1.83
N ARG A 84 -7.30 14.17 -2.63
CA ARG A 84 -8.42 15.03 -3.00
C ARG A 84 -9.22 15.48 -1.78
N LEU A 85 -9.51 14.57 -0.85
CA LEU A 85 -10.21 14.91 0.40
C LEU A 85 -9.40 15.83 1.32
N ARG A 86 -8.07 15.70 1.32
CA ARG A 86 -7.19 16.50 2.18
C ARG A 86 -6.75 17.83 1.55
N GLY A 87 -6.95 18.01 0.25
CA GLY A 87 -6.49 19.17 -0.51
C GLY A 87 -4.96 19.31 -0.60
N ARG A 88 -4.20 18.26 -0.26
CA ARG A 88 -2.72 18.26 -0.32
C ARG A 88 -2.13 16.87 -0.56
N PRO A 89 -0.92 16.78 -1.13
CA PRO A 89 -0.25 15.49 -1.38
C PRO A 89 -0.03 14.67 -0.10
N LEU A 90 -0.09 13.34 -0.22
CA LEU A 90 0.20 12.44 0.88
C LEU A 90 1.71 12.22 1.05
N GLY A 91 2.22 12.59 2.23
CA GLY A 91 3.52 12.11 2.71
C GLY A 91 3.50 10.62 3.09
N ALA A 92 4.66 10.08 3.48
CA ALA A 92 4.83 8.66 3.80
C ALA A 92 3.85 8.13 4.86
N VAL A 93 3.65 8.90 5.94
CA VAL A 93 2.71 8.54 7.02
C VAL A 93 1.26 8.55 6.53
N GLY A 94 0.92 9.49 5.65
CA GLY A 94 -0.41 9.56 5.03
C GLY A 94 -0.70 8.30 4.20
N LYS A 95 0.25 7.92 3.33
CA LYS A 95 0.15 6.69 2.53
C LYS A 95 0.07 5.44 3.41
N TYR A 96 0.83 5.38 4.51
CA TYR A 96 0.74 4.29 5.48
C TYR A 96 -0.67 4.18 6.09
N ARG A 97 -1.25 5.30 6.54
CA ARG A 97 -2.61 5.31 7.10
C ARG A 97 -3.66 4.84 6.10
N VAL A 98 -3.52 5.22 4.82
CA VAL A 98 -4.41 4.76 3.75
C VAL A 98 -4.30 3.25 3.55
N ARG A 99 -3.09 2.69 3.45
CA ARG A 99 -2.87 1.23 3.34
C ARG A 99 -3.47 0.45 4.51
N ARG A 100 -3.40 1.01 5.72
CA ARG A 100 -3.99 0.41 6.92
C ARG A 100 -5.52 0.46 6.91
N LYS A 101 -6.10 1.53 6.37
CA LYS A 101 -7.56 1.70 6.28
C LYS A 101 -8.18 0.86 5.16
N PHE A 102 -7.45 0.69 4.06
CA PHE A 102 -7.90 -0.02 2.86
C PHE A 102 -6.85 -1.08 2.48
N PRO A 103 -6.82 -2.23 3.19
CA PRO A 103 -5.90 -3.32 2.88
C PRO A 103 -6.17 -3.88 1.48
N LEU A 104 -5.18 -4.56 0.90
CA LEU A 104 -5.36 -5.24 -0.38
C LEU A 104 -6.39 -6.37 -0.24
N PRO A 105 -7.36 -6.49 -1.16
CA PRO A 105 -8.31 -7.59 -1.12
C PRO A 105 -7.62 -8.93 -1.48
N ARG A 106 -8.09 -10.03 -0.87
CA ARG A 106 -7.55 -11.40 -1.04
C ARG A 106 -7.57 -11.91 -2.49
N THR A 107 -8.38 -11.29 -3.32
CA THR A 107 -8.49 -11.54 -4.77
C THR A 107 -7.26 -11.12 -5.58
N ILE A 108 -6.48 -10.16 -5.08
CA ILE A 108 -5.24 -9.66 -5.72
C ILE A 108 -4.03 -9.74 -4.79
N TRP A 109 -4.15 -10.51 -3.71
CA TRP A 109 -3.11 -10.67 -2.71
C TRP A 109 -3.24 -12.04 -2.04
N ASP A 110 -2.15 -12.79 -2.03
CA ASP A 110 -2.00 -14.10 -1.40
C ASP A 110 -2.18 -14.08 0.13
N GLY A 111 -2.12 -12.91 0.75
CA GLY A 111 -2.40 -12.77 2.17
C GLY A 111 -1.19 -12.92 3.08
N GLU A 112 0.04 -12.86 2.53
CA GLU A 112 1.25 -12.82 3.33
C GLU A 112 1.31 -11.53 4.15
N GLU A 113 0.81 -11.60 5.38
CA GLU A 113 0.65 -10.45 6.25
C GLU A 113 2.00 -9.78 6.55
N THR A 114 2.20 -8.55 6.06
CA THR A 114 3.33 -7.74 6.48
C THR A 114 3.07 -7.28 7.91
N SER A 115 3.57 -8.02 8.90
CA SER A 115 3.52 -7.59 10.30
C SER A 115 4.35 -6.32 10.47
N TYR A 116 3.67 -5.18 10.57
CA TYR A 116 4.29 -3.89 10.88
C TYR A 116 4.70 -3.77 12.36
N CYS A 117 4.31 -4.75 13.19
CA CYS A 117 4.74 -4.86 14.57
C CYS A 117 5.92 -5.83 14.66
N PHE A 118 6.92 -5.46 15.46
CA PHE A 118 7.99 -6.39 15.83
C PHE A 118 7.40 -7.60 16.54
N LYS A 119 8.04 -8.77 16.38
CA LYS A 119 7.69 -9.98 17.13
C LYS A 119 7.75 -9.72 18.63
N GLU A 120 6.91 -10.41 19.41
CA GLU A 120 6.82 -10.16 20.86
C GLU A 120 8.16 -10.34 21.58
N LYS A 121 8.97 -11.34 21.16
CA LYS A 121 10.34 -11.51 21.66
C LYS A 121 11.19 -10.25 21.49
N SER A 122 11.23 -9.67 20.29
CA SER A 122 11.96 -8.43 20.01
C SER A 122 11.41 -7.24 20.80
N ARG A 123 10.08 -7.19 21.01
CA ARG A 123 9.42 -6.14 21.82
C ARG A 123 9.81 -6.23 23.29
N SER A 124 9.87 -7.43 23.86
CA SER A 124 10.30 -7.63 25.26
C SER A 124 11.71 -7.06 25.46
N VAL A 125 12.67 -7.52 24.66
CA VAL A 125 14.07 -7.07 24.76
C VAL A 125 14.19 -5.54 24.72
N LEU A 126 13.47 -4.90 23.79
CA LEU A 126 13.49 -3.43 23.68
C LEU A 126 12.86 -2.73 24.89
N ARG A 127 11.77 -3.25 25.46
CA ARG A 127 11.14 -2.70 26.67
C ARG A 127 12.04 -2.86 27.89
N ASP A 128 12.61 -4.05 28.07
CA ASP A 128 13.45 -4.41 29.21
C ASP A 128 14.69 -3.51 29.20
N TRP A 129 15.31 -3.32 28.04
CA TRP A 129 16.41 -2.37 27.88
C TRP A 129 15.98 -0.93 28.17
N TYR A 130 14.83 -0.50 27.64
CA TYR A 130 14.36 0.88 27.81
C TYR A 130 14.13 1.25 29.27
N ALA A 131 13.67 0.30 30.09
CA ALA A 131 13.49 0.51 31.53
C ALA A 131 14.82 0.83 32.23
N THR A 132 15.94 0.28 31.74
CA THR A 132 17.28 0.54 32.28
C THR A 132 17.96 1.75 31.63
N ASN A 133 17.89 1.87 30.31
CA ASN A 133 18.54 2.94 29.55
C ASN A 133 17.68 3.38 28.34
N PRO A 134 16.97 4.52 28.45
CA PRO A 134 16.15 5.09 27.36
C PRO A 134 16.96 5.67 26.19
N TYR A 135 18.28 5.84 26.33
CA TYR A 135 19.16 6.52 25.37
C TYR A 135 20.38 5.66 24.99
N PRO A 136 20.19 4.52 24.30
CA PRO A 136 21.31 3.67 23.90
C PRO A 136 22.24 4.37 22.90
N SER A 137 23.53 4.16 23.07
CA SER A 137 24.63 4.59 22.20
C SER A 137 24.58 3.88 20.83
N PRO A 138 25.34 4.36 19.82
CA PRO A 138 25.42 3.69 18.52
C PRO A 138 25.92 2.24 18.56
N ARG A 139 26.71 1.88 19.59
CA ARG A 139 27.18 0.52 19.81
C ARG A 139 26.07 -0.36 20.39
N GLU A 140 25.43 0.08 21.47
CA GLU A 140 24.32 -0.64 22.10
C GLU A 140 23.14 -0.84 21.13
N LYS A 141 22.88 0.14 20.25
CA LYS A 141 21.89 -0.02 19.17
C LYS A 141 22.22 -1.13 18.19
N ARG A 142 23.50 -1.40 17.92
CA ARG A 142 23.95 -2.53 17.08
C ARG A 142 23.74 -3.85 17.81
N GLU A 143 24.12 -3.93 19.08
CA GLU A 143 23.91 -5.12 19.92
C GLU A 143 22.40 -5.46 20.07
N LEU A 144 21.56 -4.43 20.24
CA LEU A 144 20.10 -4.57 20.24
C LEU A 144 19.55 -5.02 18.88
N ALA A 145 20.10 -4.51 17.78
CA ALA A 145 19.70 -4.92 16.44
C ALA A 145 20.00 -6.41 16.20
N GLU A 146 21.21 -6.84 16.56
CA GLU A 146 21.65 -8.24 16.46
C GLU A 146 20.78 -9.18 17.33
N SER A 147 20.57 -8.85 18.60
CA SER A 147 19.79 -9.68 19.52
C SER A 147 18.30 -9.78 19.17
N THR A 148 17.73 -8.72 18.58
CA THR A 148 16.30 -8.67 18.23
C THR A 148 15.99 -9.08 16.79
N GLY A 149 17.01 -9.26 15.95
CA GLY A 149 16.87 -9.47 14.50
C GLY A 149 16.30 -8.26 13.76
N LEU A 150 16.40 -7.06 14.34
CA LEU A 150 15.93 -5.80 13.75
C LEU A 150 17.11 -5.05 13.14
N THR A 151 16.81 -4.09 12.27
CA THR A 151 17.83 -3.15 11.79
C THR A 151 18.12 -2.08 12.84
N THR A 152 19.34 -1.53 12.84
CA THR A 152 19.74 -0.41 13.71
C THR A 152 18.82 0.82 13.58
N THR A 153 18.28 1.05 12.38
CA THR A 153 17.27 2.09 12.10
C THR A 153 15.93 1.78 12.78
N GLN A 154 15.47 0.52 12.74
CA GLN A 154 14.24 0.10 13.43
C GLN A 154 14.38 0.27 14.94
N VAL A 155 15.51 -0.15 15.52
CA VAL A 155 15.82 0.05 16.94
C VAL A 155 15.84 1.54 17.27
N SER A 156 16.57 2.36 16.50
CA SER A 156 16.65 3.81 16.71
C SER A 156 15.27 4.49 16.68
N ASN A 157 14.43 4.11 15.71
CA ASN A 157 13.08 4.64 15.60
C ASN A 157 12.18 4.19 16.74
N TRP A 158 12.33 2.95 17.22
CA TRP A 158 11.56 2.46 18.37
C TRP A 158 11.82 3.28 19.63
N PHE A 159 13.10 3.50 19.98
CA PHE A 159 13.48 4.30 21.15
C PHE A 159 13.02 5.75 21.01
N LYS A 160 13.18 6.36 19.83
CA LYS A 160 12.67 7.70 19.54
C LYS A 160 11.15 7.79 19.76
N ASN A 161 10.40 6.85 19.19
CA ASN A 161 8.94 6.84 19.27
C ASN A 161 8.44 6.53 20.69
N ARG A 162 9.14 5.68 21.45
CA ARG A 162 8.78 5.38 22.85
C ARG A 162 8.92 6.63 23.72
N ARG A 163 10.04 7.34 23.65
CA ARG A 163 10.23 8.62 24.37
C ARG A 163 9.24 9.71 23.95
N GLN A 164 8.77 9.71 22.70
CA GLN A 164 7.72 10.63 22.26
C GLN A 164 6.36 10.29 22.89
N ARG A 165 6.04 9.00 23.05
CA ARG A 165 4.79 8.57 23.70
C ARG A 165 4.80 8.84 25.20
N ASP A 166 5.93 8.62 25.87
CA ASP A 166 6.04 8.85 27.31
C ASP A 166 5.84 10.34 27.63
N ARG A 167 6.52 11.24 26.91
CA ARG A 167 6.29 12.70 27.02
C ARG A 167 4.85 13.12 26.71
N ALA A 168 4.20 12.46 25.77
CA ALA A 168 2.81 12.76 25.42
C ALA A 168 1.79 12.20 26.43
N ALA A 169 2.21 11.32 27.34
CA ALA A 169 1.37 10.79 28.42
C ALA A 169 1.55 11.56 29.74
N GLU A 170 2.62 12.35 29.85
CA GLU A 170 2.90 13.27 30.96
C GLU A 170 2.18 14.62 30.81
N HIS A 171 1.57 14.88 29.65
CA HIS A 171 0.77 16.06 29.31
C HIS A 171 -0.69 15.68 29.09
#